data_AF-A0RY22-F1
#
_entry.id   AF-A0RY22-F1
#
_cell.length_a   1.000
_cell.length_b   1.000
_cell.length_c   1.000
_cell.angle_alpha   90.00
_cell.angle_beta   90.00
_cell.angle_gamma   90.00
#
_symmetry.space_group_name_H-M   'P 1'
#
loop_
_entity.id
_entity.type
_entity.pdbx_description
1 polymer ?
#
loop_
_entity_poly.entity_id
_entity_poly.type
_entity_poly.pdbx_seq_one_letter_code
_entity_poly.pdbx_strand_id
1 'polypeptide(L)'
;MAAKNYYECRPGLYHGLYHRPGRGVGMAGDDENRGTLKEAISVLNQITTNPSTPKTIRKNITDLVADLGSEEYRLAVRAANAISALDDITQDPNMPSFIRVSLWQAVSKLEGIRE
;
A
#
# COMPACT_ATOMS: atom_id res chain seq x y z
N MET A 1 -30.55 -4.73 25.84
CA MET A 1 -29.66 -3.56 25.71
C MET A 1 -28.31 -3.88 26.34
N ALA A 2 -27.24 -4.00 25.54
CA ALA A 2 -25.87 -3.93 26.03
C ALA A 2 -25.14 -2.94 25.14
N ALA A 3 -24.74 -1.81 25.72
CA ALA A 3 -23.84 -0.83 25.14
C ALA A 3 -22.63 -0.70 26.07
N LYS A 4 -21.50 -0.28 25.49
CA LYS A 4 -20.17 0.00 26.07
C LYS A 4 -19.21 -1.21 25.97
N ASN A 5 -17.95 -1.09 25.51
CA ASN A 5 -16.99 -0.02 25.72
C ASN A 5 -15.97 0.16 24.57
N TYR A 6 -15.69 1.43 24.32
CA TYR A 6 -14.55 1.99 23.61
C TYR A 6 -13.24 1.80 24.42
N TYR A 7 -12.11 1.75 23.72
CA TYR A 7 -10.70 1.96 24.14
C TYR A 7 -10.36 1.86 25.64
N GLU A 8 -9.63 0.82 26.03
CA GLU A 8 -8.84 0.82 27.27
C GLU A 8 -7.35 1.02 26.97
N CYS A 9 -6.89 2.26 27.14
CA CYS A 9 -5.49 2.61 27.33
C CYS A 9 -5.00 2.06 28.69
N ARG A 10 -3.91 1.27 28.71
CA ARG A 10 -3.20 0.95 29.97
C ARG A 10 -1.94 1.81 30.10
N PRO A 11 -1.75 2.56 31.20
CA PRO A 11 -0.57 3.36 31.44
C PRO A 11 0.48 2.60 32.26
N GLY A 12 1.75 2.87 31.95
CA GLY A 12 2.85 2.83 32.91
C GLY A 12 3.76 1.60 32.89
N LEU A 13 4.95 1.76 32.32
CA LEU A 13 6.23 1.34 32.91
C LEU A 13 7.37 2.01 32.10
N TYR A 14 7.70 3.24 32.47
CA TYR A 14 8.92 3.91 32.01
C TYR A 14 10.04 3.59 32.98
N HIS A 15 10.97 2.71 32.57
CA HIS A 15 12.27 2.61 33.21
C HIS A 15 13.34 2.25 32.16
N GLY A 16 14.29 3.17 31.99
CA GLY A 16 15.66 2.93 31.53
C GLY A 16 15.86 2.22 30.18
N LEU A 17 16.32 2.97 29.17
CA LEU A 17 17.72 2.94 28.72
C LEU A 17 17.83 3.70 27.39
N TYR A 18 18.48 4.86 27.48
CA TYR A 18 18.98 5.61 26.33
C TYR A 18 20.07 4.80 25.64
N HIS A 19 19.72 4.09 24.56
CA HIS A 19 20.54 4.03 23.35
C HIS A 19 19.71 3.42 22.21
N ARG A 20 18.91 4.23 21.51
CA ARG A 20 18.57 3.88 20.13
C ARG A 20 19.67 4.47 19.26
N PRO A 21 20.56 3.66 18.67
CA PRO A 21 21.55 4.19 17.75
C PRO A 21 20.80 4.88 16.62
N GLY A 22 21.25 6.08 16.27
CA GLY A 22 20.72 6.84 15.14
C GLY A 22 20.63 5.91 13.95
N ARG A 23 19.39 5.57 13.57
CA ARG A 23 19.13 4.73 12.42
C ARG A 23 19.46 5.60 11.22
N GLY A 24 20.70 5.53 10.76
CA GLY A 24 21.10 5.99 9.44
C GLY A 24 20.37 5.16 8.40
N VAL A 25 19.10 5.45 8.19
CA VAL A 25 18.29 4.88 7.10
C VAL A 25 18.47 5.82 5.92
N GLY A 26 19.66 5.80 5.34
CA GLY A 26 19.98 6.65 4.19
C GLY A 26 20.27 5.89 2.91
N MET A 27 20.46 4.55 2.97
CA MET A 27 20.91 3.77 1.80
C MET A 27 20.37 2.34 1.70
N ALA A 28 19.73 1.79 2.75
CA ALA A 28 19.12 0.45 2.71
C ALA A 28 17.60 0.47 2.45
N GLY A 29 16.94 1.59 2.75
CA GLY A 29 15.48 1.73 2.57
C GLY A 29 15.08 1.75 1.10
N ASP A 30 15.86 2.41 0.24
CA ASP A 30 15.52 2.54 -1.18
C ASP A 30 15.50 1.20 -1.92
N ASP A 31 16.43 0.28 -1.63
CA ASP A 31 16.49 -1.02 -2.31
C ASP A 31 15.34 -1.95 -1.86
N GLU A 32 15.06 -1.96 -0.55
CA GLU A 32 13.90 -2.66 0.02
C GLU A 32 12.58 -2.10 -0.55
N ASN A 33 12.44 -0.77 -0.58
CA ASN A 33 11.28 -0.07 -1.14
C ASN A 33 11.08 -0.41 -2.63
N ARG A 34 12.16 -0.52 -3.41
CA ARG A 34 12.10 -0.95 -4.81
C ARG A 34 11.68 -2.41 -4.94
N GLY A 35 12.12 -3.28 -4.03
CA GLY A 35 11.66 -4.66 -3.94
C GLY A 35 10.16 -4.73 -3.68
N THR A 36 9.69 -4.05 -2.64
CA THR A 36 8.27 -3.97 -2.28
C THR A 36 7.42 -3.39 -3.41
N LEU A 37 7.92 -2.35 -4.11
CA LEU A 37 7.25 -1.78 -5.27
C LEU A 37 7.07 -2.81 -6.38
N LYS A 38 8.13 -3.56 -6.72
CA LYS A 38 8.05 -4.61 -7.75
C LYS A 38 7.03 -5.67 -7.38
N GLU A 39 6.97 -6.07 -6.11
CA GLU A 39 5.96 -7.02 -5.65
C GLU A 39 4.54 -6.46 -5.77
N ALA A 40 4.32 -5.19 -5.43
CA ALA A 40 3.02 -4.53 -5.60
C ALA A 40 2.61 -4.48 -7.08
N ILE A 41 3.52 -4.07 -7.96
CA ILE A 41 3.31 -4.05 -9.42
C ILE A 41 3.00 -5.47 -9.93
N SER A 42 3.67 -6.50 -9.42
CA SER A 42 3.40 -7.89 -9.81
C SER A 42 1.96 -8.30 -9.47
N VAL A 43 1.45 -7.93 -8.30
CA VAL A 43 0.05 -8.20 -7.91
C VAL A 43 -0.92 -7.45 -8.84
N LEU A 44 -0.66 -6.18 -9.12
CA LEU A 44 -1.47 -5.37 -10.03
C LEU A 44 -1.50 -5.95 -11.45
N ASN A 45 -0.36 -6.43 -11.95
CA ASN A 45 -0.26 -7.06 -13.28
C ASN A 45 -1.02 -8.39 -13.38
N GLN A 46 -1.14 -9.15 -12.29
CA GLN A 46 -1.97 -10.35 -12.28
C GLN A 46 -3.46 -10.01 -12.51
N ILE A 47 -3.92 -8.87 -11.98
CA ILE A 47 -5.30 -8.40 -12.15
C ILE A 47 -5.55 -7.94 -13.58
N THR A 48 -4.60 -7.24 -14.21
CA THR A 48 -4.72 -6.75 -15.59
C THR A 48 -4.65 -7.88 -16.63
N THR A 49 -3.89 -8.94 -16.35
CA THR A 49 -3.77 -10.13 -17.22
C THR A 49 -5.04 -10.98 -17.20
N ASN A 50 -5.85 -10.90 -16.13
CA ASN A 50 -7.05 -11.69 -16.01
C ASN A 50 -8.17 -11.17 -16.96
N PRO A 51 -8.67 -11.99 -17.91
CA PRO A 51 -9.71 -11.56 -18.86
C PRO A 51 -11.06 -11.30 -18.17
N SER A 52 -11.30 -11.88 -16.99
CA SER A 52 -12.52 -11.68 -16.19
C SER A 52 -12.57 -10.30 -15.53
N THR A 53 -11.48 -9.54 -15.55
CA THR A 53 -11.44 -8.18 -15.00
C THR A 53 -12.10 -7.19 -15.97
N PRO A 54 -13.05 -6.34 -15.54
CA PRO A 54 -13.63 -5.29 -16.38
C PRO A 54 -12.58 -4.34 -17.00
N LYS A 55 -12.83 -3.89 -18.24
CA LYS A 55 -11.89 -3.03 -18.99
C LYS A 55 -11.54 -1.73 -18.26
N THR A 56 -12.52 -1.13 -17.56
CA THR A 56 -12.32 0.10 -16.77
C THR A 56 -11.29 -0.10 -15.67
N ILE A 57 -11.41 -1.18 -14.90
CA ILE A 57 -10.48 -1.50 -13.81
C ILE A 57 -9.09 -1.79 -14.37
N ARG A 58 -8.98 -2.55 -15.47
CA ARG A 58 -7.68 -2.82 -16.11
C ARG A 58 -6.98 -1.53 -16.52
N LYS A 59 -7.72 -0.57 -17.09
CA LYS A 59 -7.17 0.74 -17.48
C LYS A 59 -6.65 1.49 -16.27
N ASN A 60 -7.48 1.65 -15.22
CA ASN A 60 -7.10 2.38 -14.02
C ASN A 60 -5.86 1.76 -13.34
N ILE A 61 -5.79 0.42 -13.24
CA ILE A 61 -4.62 -0.26 -12.68
C ILE A 61 -3.38 -0.05 -13.56
N THR A 62 -3.53 -0.05 -14.88
CA THR A 62 -2.40 0.17 -15.81
C THR A 62 -1.86 1.58 -15.69
N ASP A 63 -2.73 2.58 -15.57
CA ASP A 63 -2.33 3.98 -15.33
C ASP A 63 -1.59 4.11 -13.99
N LEU A 64 -2.04 3.40 -12.95
CA LEU A 64 -1.34 3.36 -11.65
C LEU A 64 0.04 2.72 -11.73
N VAL A 65 0.18 1.61 -12.44
CA VAL A 65 1.49 0.96 -12.66
C VAL A 65 2.44 1.90 -13.41
N ALA A 66 1.93 2.68 -14.38
CA ALA A 66 2.72 3.68 -15.08
C ALA A 66 3.17 4.82 -14.15
N ASP A 67 2.29 5.33 -13.29
CA ASP A 67 2.60 6.38 -12.32
C ASP A 67 3.66 5.93 -11.30
N LEU A 68 3.52 4.71 -10.79
CA LEU A 68 4.50 4.09 -9.89
C LEU A 68 5.89 3.95 -10.53
N GLY A 69 5.95 3.74 -11.86
CA GLY A 69 7.17 3.64 -12.64
C GLY A 69 7.83 4.96 -13.01
N SER A 70 7.13 6.10 -12.85
CA SER A 70 7.68 7.43 -13.16
C SER A 70 8.79 7.82 -12.19
N GLU A 71 9.92 8.36 -12.65
CA GLU A 71 10.99 8.86 -11.77
C GLU A 71 10.79 10.31 -11.29
N GLU A 72 9.65 10.92 -11.61
CA GLU A 72 9.37 12.34 -11.32
C GLU A 72 9.31 12.66 -9.81
N TYR A 73 8.72 11.78 -9.01
CA TYR A 73 8.53 11.97 -7.57
C TYR A 73 9.32 10.95 -6.74
N ARG A 74 9.39 11.11 -5.42
CA ARG A 74 9.95 10.08 -4.53
C ARG A 74 9.05 8.84 -4.48
N LEU A 75 9.63 7.66 -4.26
CA LEU A 75 8.92 6.38 -4.19
C LEU A 75 7.77 6.40 -3.18
N ALA A 76 8.00 6.96 -1.98
CA ALA A 76 6.97 7.08 -0.95
C ALA A 76 5.76 7.93 -1.39
N VAL A 77 5.99 9.02 -2.12
CA VAL A 77 4.91 9.89 -2.63
C VAL A 77 4.09 9.17 -3.69
N ARG A 78 4.77 8.48 -4.62
CA ARG A 78 4.11 7.66 -5.65
C ARG A 78 3.27 6.55 -5.03
N ALA A 79 3.80 5.87 -4.01
CA ALA A 79 3.09 4.83 -3.28
C ALA A 79 1.82 5.39 -2.60
N ALA A 80 1.92 6.55 -1.94
CA ALA A 80 0.78 7.19 -1.29
C ALA A 80 -0.32 7.59 -2.30
N ASN A 81 0.07 8.18 -3.44
CA ASN A 81 -0.86 8.52 -4.52
C ASN A 81 -1.56 7.27 -5.06
N ALA A 82 -0.79 6.20 -5.29
CA ALA A 82 -1.31 4.94 -5.78
C ALA A 82 -2.30 4.29 -4.79
N ILE A 83 -2.01 4.31 -3.48
CA ILE A 83 -2.92 3.80 -2.45
C ILE A 83 -4.26 4.56 -2.48
N SER A 84 -4.23 5.89 -2.57
CA SER A 84 -5.45 6.70 -2.63
C SER A 84 -6.30 6.33 -3.84
N ALA A 85 -5.69 6.21 -5.01
CA ALA A 85 -6.41 5.84 -6.24
C ALA A 85 -6.90 4.38 -6.22
N LEU A 86 -6.16 3.46 -5.59
CA LEU A 86 -6.60 2.09 -5.40
C LEU A 86 -7.84 2.01 -4.50
N ASP A 87 -7.89 2.81 -3.42
CA ASP A 87 -9.06 2.85 -2.54
C ASP A 87 -10.30 3.30 -3.31
N ASP A 88 -10.20 4.40 -4.07
CA ASP A 88 -11.29 4.91 -4.93
C ASP A 88 -11.81 3.84 -5.90
N ILE A 89 -10.90 3.09 -6.53
CA ILE A 89 -11.25 1.97 -7.40
C ILE A 89 -11.99 0.89 -6.62
N THR A 90 -11.53 0.54 -5.41
CA THR A 90 -12.21 -0.47 -4.59
C THR A 90 -13.61 -0.03 -4.16
N GLN A 91 -13.91 1.25 -4.04
CA GLN A 91 -15.26 1.72 -3.72
C GLN A 91 -16.28 1.50 -4.86
N ASP A 92 -15.84 1.10 -6.07
CA ASP A 92 -16.76 0.86 -7.20
C ASP A 92 -17.73 -0.30 -6.91
N PRO A 93 -19.06 -0.08 -7.04
CA PRO A 93 -20.07 -1.12 -6.79
C PRO A 93 -20.04 -2.27 -7.81
N ASN A 94 -19.48 -2.05 -9.01
CA ASN A 94 -19.32 -3.06 -10.05
C ASN A 94 -18.04 -3.90 -9.87
N MET A 95 -17.26 -3.65 -8.80
CA MET A 95 -16.00 -4.36 -8.58
C MET A 95 -16.22 -5.82 -8.13
N PRO A 96 -15.65 -6.80 -8.83
CA PRO A 96 -15.64 -8.20 -8.38
C PRO A 96 -14.91 -8.37 -7.03
N SER A 97 -15.41 -9.27 -6.20
CA SER A 97 -14.85 -9.56 -4.86
C SER A 97 -13.39 -9.99 -4.90
N PHE A 98 -13.03 -10.89 -5.82
CA PHE A 98 -11.65 -11.37 -5.99
C PHE A 98 -10.67 -10.23 -6.28
N ILE A 99 -11.07 -9.27 -7.11
CA ILE A 99 -10.24 -8.12 -7.46
C ILE A 99 -10.01 -7.23 -6.25
N ARG A 100 -11.06 -6.98 -5.46
CA ARG A 100 -10.95 -6.20 -4.22
C ARG A 100 -9.87 -6.79 -3.31
N VAL A 101 -9.90 -8.10 -3.06
CA VAL A 101 -8.90 -8.78 -2.21
C VAL A 101 -7.48 -8.61 -2.75
N SER A 102 -7.27 -8.77 -4.06
CA SER A 102 -5.97 -8.56 -4.68
C SER A 102 -5.50 -7.11 -4.61
N LEU A 103 -6.41 -6.13 -4.74
CA LEU A 103 -6.07 -4.72 -4.56
C LEU A 103 -5.66 -4.41 -3.13
N TRP A 104 -6.38 -4.94 -2.12
CA TRP A 104 -5.99 -4.82 -0.72
C TRP A 104 -4.59 -5.40 -0.47
N GLN A 105 -4.25 -6.53 -1.07
CA GLN A 105 -2.90 -7.10 -0.99
C GLN A 105 -1.84 -6.15 -1.59
N ALA A 106 -2.14 -5.50 -2.73
CA ALA A 106 -1.25 -4.51 -3.32
C ALA A 106 -1.10 -3.27 -2.43
N VAL A 107 -2.19 -2.77 -1.84
CA VAL A 107 -2.19 -1.65 -0.88
C VAL A 107 -1.30 -1.97 0.31
N SER A 108 -1.47 -3.14 0.95
CA SER A 108 -0.65 -3.54 2.10
C SER A 108 0.85 -3.61 1.76
N LYS A 109 1.21 -3.95 0.51
CA LYS A 109 2.60 -3.88 0.05
C LYS A 109 3.06 -2.43 -0.11
N LEU A 110 2.27 -1.59 -0.78
CA LEU A 110 2.60 -0.18 -0.97
C LEU A 110 2.72 0.59 0.35
N GLU A 111 1.93 0.25 1.38
CA GLU A 111 2.03 0.82 2.74
C GLU A 111 3.36 0.49 3.44
N GLY A 112 4.04 -0.57 2.99
CA GLY A 112 5.38 -0.96 3.46
C GLY A 112 6.47 0.00 3.00
N ILE A 113 6.23 0.79 1.95
CA ILE A 113 7.18 1.76 1.42
C ILE A 113 7.17 3.00 2.34
N ARG A 114 8.23 3.16 3.14
CA ARG A 114 8.39 4.27 4.08
C ARG A 114 9.74 4.96 3.83
N GLU A 115 9.70 6.26 3.56
CA GLU A 115 10.81 7.18 3.19
C GLU A 115 11.31 7.06 1.74
#